data_AF-B1C9I7-F1
#
_entry.id   AF-B1C9I7-F1
#
_cell.length_a   1.000
_cell.length_b   1.000
_cell.length_c   1.000
_cell.angle_alpha   90.00
_cell.angle_beta   90.00
_cell.angle_gamma   90.00
#
_symmetry.space_group_name_H-M   'P 1'
#
loop_
_entity.id
_entity.type
_entity.pdbx_description
1 polymer ?
#
loop_
_entity_poly.entity_id
_entity_poly.type
_entity_poly.pdbx_seq_one_letter_code
_entity_poly.pdbx_strand_id
1 'polypeptide(L)'
;MKSKRLLAVMLSGFMVFTSMTPVFTEEIKSENTNDNSVVSEEQKGNDVNNSEEVKDNEEAVITDKDNEHKTAQDEKKAEESTSLNETSKTVKSTSKTALSSSKTTRDVLESKIDETTGLEFSYDSDTNEATITGLGSFPADDVLTVTTFAIPSKVKTSDTGELTVTAVGGEAFLSEDFGVDYDCTLIIPSSIESIGKKAFSSCYFAKLEFEEGSNLTTIGEDAFKAGNYLENLIIPKSVVSIEMGAFYDAGVSSLTFEEGSKLESIKAEAFRSNNNLAGNLTIPKNVTYLGFCMFTNCRKLESITFEEGINLETLEISVFDSLDSLKEIVIPKSVKTMKSNVFSSCDNLSSIIFE
;
A
#
# COMPACT_ATOMS: atom_id res chain seq x y z
N MET A 1 45.09 -16.33 -2.46
CA MET A 1 44.09 -17.42 -2.48
C MET A 1 42.73 -16.79 -2.23
N LYS A 2 42.03 -16.41 -3.30
CA LYS A 2 40.65 -15.90 -3.24
C LYS A 2 39.73 -17.07 -3.57
N SER A 3 38.95 -17.49 -2.58
CA SER A 3 37.96 -18.56 -2.69
C SER A 3 36.75 -18.03 -3.47
N LYS A 4 36.64 -18.39 -4.75
CA LYS A 4 35.38 -18.33 -5.50
C LYS A 4 34.44 -19.37 -4.87
N ARG A 5 33.45 -18.93 -4.10
CA ARG A 5 32.29 -19.76 -3.79
C ARG A 5 31.16 -19.37 -4.73
N LEU A 6 30.68 -20.40 -5.40
CA LEU A 6 29.66 -20.44 -6.41
C LEU A 6 28.33 -20.10 -5.73
N LEU A 7 27.71 -18.97 -6.08
CA LEU A 7 26.36 -18.62 -5.63
C LEU A 7 25.37 -19.38 -6.53
N ALA A 8 24.92 -20.55 -6.07
CA ALA A 8 23.77 -21.23 -6.64
C ALA A 8 22.51 -20.58 -6.06
N VAL A 9 22.04 -19.52 -6.69
CA VAL A 9 20.71 -18.95 -6.40
C VAL A 9 19.67 -19.93 -6.92
N MET A 10 18.73 -20.28 -6.05
CA MET A 10 17.60 -21.18 -6.26
C MET A 10 16.82 -20.80 -7.53
N LEU A 11 17.07 -21.51 -8.63
CA LEU A 11 16.09 -21.68 -9.70
C LEU A 11 15.65 -23.15 -9.69
N SER A 12 14.63 -23.45 -8.89
CA SER A 12 13.86 -24.68 -9.06
C SER A 12 12.40 -24.30 -9.27
N GLY A 13 11.99 -24.27 -10.55
CA GLY A 13 10.59 -24.18 -10.95
C GLY A 13 10.23 -22.87 -11.64
N PHE A 14 10.67 -22.67 -12.89
CA PHE A 14 10.02 -21.71 -13.78
C PHE A 14 9.64 -22.41 -15.09
N MET A 15 8.34 -22.58 -15.27
CA MET A 15 7.73 -22.95 -16.55
C MET A 15 7.71 -21.69 -17.42
N VAL A 16 8.16 -21.82 -18.67
CA VAL A 16 8.22 -20.74 -19.64
C VAL A 16 6.79 -20.31 -20.01
N PHE A 17 6.36 -19.13 -19.59
CA PHE A 17 5.16 -18.49 -20.14
C PHE A 17 5.54 -17.76 -21.43
N THR A 18 5.14 -18.32 -22.56
CA THR A 18 5.12 -17.61 -23.84
C THR A 18 4.02 -16.56 -23.80
N SER A 19 4.38 -15.32 -24.15
CA SER A 19 3.51 -14.16 -24.28
C SER A 19 2.27 -14.46 -25.13
N MET A 20 1.08 -14.23 -24.57
CA MET A 20 -0.14 -14.09 -25.35
C MET A 20 -0.14 -12.71 -26.01
N THR A 21 -0.07 -12.69 -27.33
CA THR A 21 -0.36 -11.51 -28.15
C THR A 21 -1.86 -11.24 -28.19
N PRO A 22 -2.35 -10.02 -27.96
CA PRO A 22 -3.74 -9.70 -28.21
C PRO A 22 -3.99 -9.62 -29.72
N VAL A 23 -4.94 -10.42 -30.18
CA VAL A 23 -5.48 -10.40 -31.54
C VAL A 23 -6.43 -9.21 -31.65
N PHE A 24 -6.04 -8.19 -32.42
CA PHE A 24 -6.97 -7.20 -32.96
C PHE A 24 -6.85 -7.22 -34.48
N THR A 25 -7.92 -7.61 -35.18
CA THR A 25 -8.18 -7.25 -36.58
C THR A 25 -9.61 -7.63 -36.97
N GLU A 26 -10.38 -6.61 -37.37
CA GLU A 26 -11.28 -6.51 -38.54
C GLU A 26 -12.05 -5.19 -38.38
N GLU A 27 -11.63 -4.09 -39.00
CA GLU A 27 -11.75 -3.69 -40.42
C GLU A 27 -13.21 -3.49 -40.88
N ILE A 28 -13.66 -2.22 -40.95
CA ILE A 28 -14.67 -1.78 -41.91
C ILE A 28 -14.16 -0.49 -42.59
N LYS A 29 -13.98 -0.62 -43.91
CA LYS A 29 -13.71 0.46 -44.87
C LYS A 29 -14.93 1.34 -45.08
N SER A 30 -14.71 2.64 -45.27
CA SER A 30 -15.31 3.35 -46.42
C SER A 30 -14.50 4.61 -46.75
N GLU A 31 -14.14 4.68 -48.03
CA GLU A 31 -13.51 5.78 -48.76
C GLU A 31 -14.34 7.07 -48.66
N ASN A 32 -13.68 8.24 -48.61
CA ASN A 32 -13.78 9.17 -49.73
C ASN A 32 -12.72 10.28 -49.69
N THR A 33 -12.24 10.56 -50.88
CA THR A 33 -11.26 11.56 -51.30
C THR A 33 -11.74 13.00 -51.07
N ASN A 34 -10.83 13.92 -50.75
CA ASN A 34 -10.56 15.03 -51.66
C ASN A 34 -9.30 15.82 -51.30
N ASP A 35 -8.46 15.86 -52.32
CA ASP A 35 -7.31 16.69 -52.57
C ASP A 35 -7.73 18.16 -52.74
N ASN A 36 -6.98 19.10 -52.17
CA ASN A 36 -6.57 20.31 -52.91
C ASN A 36 -5.53 21.12 -52.12
N SER A 37 -4.37 21.22 -52.77
CA SER A 37 -3.28 22.14 -52.53
C SER A 37 -3.52 23.50 -53.21
N VAL A 38 -2.53 24.41 -53.09
CA VAL A 38 -2.32 25.77 -53.67
C VAL A 38 -2.31 26.83 -52.56
N VAL A 39 -1.15 27.24 -52.00
CA VAL A 39 -0.01 28.04 -52.51
C VAL A 39 -0.34 29.52 -52.74
N SER A 40 0.30 30.41 -51.95
CA SER A 40 1.06 31.62 -52.36
C SER A 40 1.36 32.47 -51.10
N GLU A 41 2.62 32.58 -50.67
CA GLU A 41 3.55 33.72 -50.94
C GLU A 41 3.14 35.02 -50.21
N GLU A 42 3.86 35.39 -49.15
CA GLU A 42 4.97 36.39 -49.09
C GLU A 42 4.49 37.75 -48.57
N GLN A 43 5.07 38.22 -47.46
CA GLN A 43 5.84 39.46 -47.46
C GLN A 43 6.60 39.68 -46.14
N LYS A 44 7.90 39.97 -46.30
CA LYS A 44 8.83 40.54 -45.32
C LYS A 44 8.63 42.05 -45.20
N GLY A 45 9.04 42.61 -44.05
CA GLY A 45 9.43 44.02 -43.90
C GLY A 45 9.26 44.48 -42.44
N ASN A 46 10.29 44.35 -41.60
CA ASN A 46 11.35 45.32 -41.28
C ASN A 46 10.95 46.40 -40.26
N ASP A 47 11.67 46.35 -39.12
CA ASP A 47 12.47 47.44 -38.53
C ASP A 47 11.87 48.54 -37.63
N VAL A 48 12.37 48.53 -36.38
CA VAL A 48 13.21 49.58 -35.73
C VAL A 48 12.59 50.55 -34.70
N ASN A 49 13.18 50.46 -33.48
CA ASN A 49 13.47 51.47 -32.42
C ASN A 49 12.30 52.29 -31.80
N ASN A 50 12.31 52.75 -30.55
CA ASN A 50 13.38 53.06 -29.60
C ASN A 50 12.85 53.30 -28.17
N SER A 51 13.76 53.19 -27.19
CA SER A 51 13.95 54.03 -25.96
C SER A 51 12.81 54.19 -24.94
N GLU A 52 12.97 53.69 -23.70
CA GLU A 52 13.58 54.35 -22.51
C GLU A 52 12.75 55.54 -21.97
N GLU A 53 12.27 55.47 -20.73
CA GLU A 53 12.93 56.13 -19.57
C GLU A 53 12.18 55.89 -18.24
N VAL A 54 13.01 55.88 -17.20
CA VAL A 54 12.79 55.69 -15.76
C VAL A 54 12.23 56.98 -15.11
N LYS A 55 11.54 56.86 -13.97
CA LYS A 55 11.71 57.78 -12.82
C LYS A 55 11.08 57.27 -11.52
N ASP A 56 11.96 57.15 -10.52
CA ASP A 56 11.71 57.03 -9.09
C ASP A 56 11.03 58.27 -8.49
N ASN A 57 10.34 58.11 -7.35
CA ASN A 57 10.71 58.76 -6.08
C ASN A 57 9.71 58.50 -4.92
N GLU A 58 10.25 57.89 -3.87
CA GLU A 58 10.31 58.29 -2.44
C GLU A 58 9.08 58.68 -1.59
N GLU A 59 8.97 57.89 -0.50
CA GLU A 59 8.92 58.22 0.95
C GLU A 59 7.84 59.15 1.56
N ALA A 60 7.22 58.63 2.63
CA ALA A 60 7.17 59.32 3.92
C ALA A 60 7.06 58.32 5.10
N VAL A 61 8.04 58.40 5.99
CA VAL A 61 8.15 57.81 7.35
C VAL A 61 7.47 58.74 8.37
N ILE A 62 7.08 58.20 9.54
CA ILE A 62 7.12 58.74 10.93
C ILE A 62 6.03 58.00 11.75
N THR A 63 6.19 57.44 12.96
CA THR A 63 7.30 57.18 13.91
C THR A 63 6.74 56.25 15.00
N ASP A 64 7.62 55.45 15.60
CA ASP A 64 7.45 54.69 16.85
C ASP A 64 6.94 55.52 18.05
N LYS A 65 6.35 54.82 19.03
CA LYS A 65 6.63 55.03 20.47
C LYS A 65 6.25 53.83 21.35
N ASP A 66 7.27 53.37 22.08
CA ASP A 66 7.28 52.97 23.49
C ASP A 66 6.73 51.59 23.92
N ASN A 67 7.62 50.58 23.85
CA ASN A 67 8.39 50.04 24.98
C ASN A 67 7.68 49.85 26.35
N GLU A 68 7.64 48.63 26.90
CA GLU A 68 8.69 48.15 27.84
C GLU A 68 8.21 46.96 28.73
N HIS A 69 9.14 46.03 28.90
CA HIS A 69 9.11 44.78 29.66
C HIS A 69 8.89 44.97 31.18
N LYS A 70 8.26 44.00 31.85
CA LYS A 70 8.64 43.59 33.22
C LYS A 70 8.31 42.13 33.54
N THR A 71 9.13 41.58 34.40
CA THR A 71 9.52 40.19 34.59
C THR A 71 8.93 39.52 35.85
N ALA A 72 8.95 38.18 35.83
CA ALA A 72 9.32 37.24 36.90
C ALA A 72 8.27 36.68 37.90
N GLN A 73 8.37 35.34 38.01
CA GLN A 73 8.34 34.46 39.18
C GLN A 73 7.08 33.64 39.57
N ASP A 74 7.34 32.32 39.58
CA ASP A 74 7.02 31.28 40.57
C ASP A 74 5.56 30.90 40.89
N GLU A 75 5.17 29.65 40.58
CA GLU A 75 5.02 28.54 41.55
C GLU A 75 4.14 27.38 41.03
N LYS A 76 4.75 26.18 40.95
CA LYS A 76 4.33 24.87 41.53
C LYS A 76 2.87 24.35 41.45
N LYS A 77 2.79 23.04 41.14
CA LYS A 77 1.71 22.02 41.40
C LYS A 77 0.48 22.08 40.48
N ALA A 78 -0.15 20.98 40.05
CA ALA A 78 -0.09 19.57 40.42
C ALA A 78 -0.58 18.68 39.24
N GLU A 79 -0.13 17.42 39.27
CA GLU A 79 -0.74 16.27 38.57
C GLU A 79 -2.21 16.08 39.01
N GLU A 80 -3.08 15.64 38.09
CA GLU A 80 -3.88 14.43 38.33
C GLU A 80 -4.63 13.95 37.07
N SER A 81 -4.29 12.72 36.71
CA SER A 81 -5.09 11.75 35.98
C SER A 81 -6.48 11.57 36.60
N THR A 82 -7.53 11.43 35.78
CA THR A 82 -8.80 10.86 36.23
C THR A 82 -9.12 9.57 35.47
N SER A 83 -9.03 8.48 36.22
CA SER A 83 -9.59 7.16 35.94
C SER A 83 -11.12 7.21 35.90
N LEU A 84 -11.75 6.46 34.99
CA LEU A 84 -13.15 6.06 35.13
C LEU A 84 -13.22 4.57 35.48
N ASN A 85 -13.87 4.34 36.61
CA ASN A 85 -14.02 3.09 37.34
C ASN A 85 -15.25 2.31 36.85
N GLU A 86 -15.17 0.99 36.94
CA GLU A 86 -16.22 0.02 36.67
C GLU A 86 -17.43 0.17 37.61
N THR A 87 -18.63 -0.13 37.12
CA THR A 87 -19.72 -0.65 37.95
C THR A 87 -20.31 -1.91 37.33
N SER A 88 -20.06 -3.03 38.02
CA SER A 88 -20.67 -4.34 37.79
C SER A 88 -22.19 -4.32 38.05
N LYS A 89 -22.97 -4.89 37.13
CA LYS A 89 -24.28 -5.49 37.43
C LYS A 89 -24.30 -6.94 36.95
N THR A 90 -24.59 -7.80 37.91
CA THR A 90 -24.69 -9.25 37.84
C THR A 90 -25.99 -9.67 37.14
N VAL A 91 -25.93 -10.59 36.17
CA VAL A 91 -27.03 -11.50 35.83
C VAL A 91 -26.45 -12.89 35.57
N LYS A 92 -26.87 -13.87 36.38
CA LYS A 92 -26.61 -15.30 36.22
C LYS A 92 -27.33 -15.84 34.97
N SER A 93 -26.64 -16.65 34.18
CA SER A 93 -27.26 -17.77 33.46
C SER A 93 -26.27 -18.92 33.33
N THR A 94 -26.76 -20.10 33.66
CA THR A 94 -26.05 -21.38 33.82
C THR A 94 -26.07 -22.19 32.52
N SER A 95 -24.95 -22.81 32.13
CA SER A 95 -24.90 -24.25 31.80
C SER A 95 -23.51 -24.76 31.35
N LYS A 96 -22.94 -25.62 32.21
CA LYS A 96 -22.24 -26.90 31.95
C LYS A 96 -21.15 -26.99 30.86
N THR A 97 -19.90 -26.97 31.34
CA THR A 97 -18.88 -28.03 31.24
C THR A 97 -18.81 -28.88 29.96
N ALA A 98 -17.78 -28.63 29.15
CA ALA A 98 -16.93 -29.69 28.60
C ALA A 98 -15.46 -29.31 28.87
N LEU A 99 -14.89 -29.97 29.87
CA LEU A 99 -13.49 -29.94 30.21
C LEU A 99 -12.76 -30.77 29.15
N SER A 100 -11.94 -30.16 28.31
CA SER A 100 -10.88 -30.84 27.58
C SER A 100 -9.65 -29.95 27.66
N SER A 101 -8.83 -30.24 28.67
CA SER A 101 -7.45 -29.82 28.88
C SER A 101 -6.95 -28.65 28.02
N SER A 102 -6.91 -27.48 28.65
CA SER A 102 -6.04 -26.39 28.26
C SER A 102 -4.59 -26.88 28.22
N LYS A 103 -4.03 -27.08 27.01
CA LYS A 103 -2.58 -26.99 26.80
C LYS A 103 -2.20 -25.53 27.01
N THR A 104 -1.96 -25.17 28.27
CA THR A 104 -1.38 -23.89 28.66
C THR A 104 0.13 -24.07 28.73
N THR A 105 0.77 -24.09 27.57
CA THR A 105 2.15 -23.67 27.39
C THR A 105 2.12 -22.79 26.14
N ARG A 106 2.34 -21.48 26.31
CA ARG A 106 2.82 -20.68 25.19
C ARG A 106 4.18 -21.27 24.89
N ASP A 107 4.26 -22.11 23.87
CA ASP A 107 5.54 -22.57 23.37
C ASP A 107 6.33 -21.32 23.00
N VAL A 108 7.51 -21.19 23.61
CA VAL A 108 8.47 -20.16 23.24
C VAL A 108 8.84 -20.49 21.81
N LEU A 109 8.29 -19.74 20.85
CA LEU A 109 8.67 -19.83 19.45
C LEU A 109 10.19 -19.68 19.38
N GLU A 110 10.89 -20.80 19.14
CA GLU A 110 12.34 -20.82 19.07
C GLU A 110 12.77 -20.10 17.79
N SER A 111 13.57 -19.04 17.92
CA SER A 111 14.18 -18.38 16.77
C SER A 111 15.40 -19.17 16.29
N LYS A 112 15.50 -19.40 14.98
CA LYS A 112 16.58 -20.09 14.28
C LYS A 112 16.98 -19.32 13.02
N ILE A 113 18.15 -19.65 12.48
CA ILE A 113 18.64 -19.09 11.22
C ILE A 113 18.67 -20.21 10.20
N ASP A 114 17.99 -20.01 9.07
CA ASP A 114 17.99 -20.96 7.98
C ASP A 114 19.39 -21.09 7.38
N GLU A 115 19.91 -22.33 7.31
CA GLU A 115 21.31 -22.57 6.90
C GLU A 115 21.55 -22.28 5.41
N THR A 116 20.49 -22.14 4.60
CA THR A 116 20.59 -21.96 3.14
C THR A 116 20.49 -20.49 2.73
N THR A 117 19.49 -19.80 3.28
CA THR A 117 19.17 -18.40 2.99
C THR A 117 19.86 -17.46 3.98
N GLY A 118 20.04 -17.87 5.23
CA GLY A 118 20.50 -17.01 6.32
C GLY A 118 19.38 -16.20 6.98
N LEU A 119 18.13 -16.35 6.55
CA LEU A 119 16.99 -15.66 7.16
C LEU A 119 16.71 -16.20 8.56
N GLU A 120 16.31 -15.30 9.45
CA GLU A 120 15.84 -15.67 10.78
C GLU A 120 14.37 -16.08 10.70
N PHE A 121 14.01 -17.18 11.36
CA PHE A 121 12.65 -17.68 11.42
C PHE A 121 12.34 -18.23 12.81
N SER A 122 11.07 -18.22 13.15
CA SER A 122 10.51 -18.98 14.26
C SER A 122 9.60 -20.08 13.74
N TYR A 123 9.33 -21.12 14.54
CA TYR A 123 8.54 -22.25 14.06
C TYR A 123 7.71 -22.90 15.18
N ASP A 124 6.64 -23.55 14.76
CA ASP A 124 5.81 -24.43 15.59
C ASP A 124 6.13 -25.89 15.21
N SER A 125 6.68 -26.64 16.18
CA SER A 125 7.07 -28.04 15.97
C SER A 125 5.87 -28.99 15.85
N ASP A 126 4.69 -28.61 16.35
CA ASP A 126 3.48 -29.42 16.27
C ASP A 126 2.85 -29.31 14.86
N THR A 127 2.95 -28.15 14.19
CA THR A 127 2.39 -27.92 12.84
C THR A 127 3.40 -28.04 11.70
N ASN A 128 4.70 -28.00 12.01
CA ASN A 128 5.79 -27.96 11.02
C ASN A 128 5.74 -26.69 10.14
N GLU A 129 5.25 -25.60 10.72
CA GLU A 129 5.11 -24.29 10.09
C GLU A 129 6.14 -23.31 10.65
N ALA A 130 6.65 -22.44 9.78
CA ALA A 130 7.63 -21.42 10.10
C ALA A 130 7.12 -20.02 9.74
N THR A 131 7.54 -19.05 10.54
CA THR A 131 7.36 -17.62 10.30
C THR A 131 8.72 -16.98 10.11
N ILE A 132 8.96 -16.30 8.99
CA ILE A 132 10.19 -15.50 8.82
C ILE A 132 10.13 -14.29 9.75
N THR A 133 11.12 -14.11 10.62
CA THR A 133 11.11 -13.07 11.65
C THR A 133 12.20 -12.02 11.46
N GLY A 134 13.11 -12.22 10.52
CA GLY A 134 14.24 -11.30 10.38
C GLY A 134 15.19 -11.67 9.25
N LEU A 135 16.12 -10.75 8.98
CA LEU A 135 17.24 -11.01 8.08
C LEU A 135 18.28 -11.98 8.67
N GLY A 136 18.37 -12.16 9.99
CA GLY A 136 19.32 -13.10 10.58
C GLY A 136 20.77 -12.87 10.12
N SER A 137 21.38 -13.88 9.49
CA SER A 137 22.71 -13.79 8.87
C SER A 137 22.67 -13.57 7.35
N PHE A 138 21.53 -13.15 6.82
CA PHE A 138 21.35 -12.84 5.40
C PHE A 138 22.31 -11.70 5.01
N PRO A 139 23.09 -11.85 3.92
CA PRO A 139 24.12 -10.88 3.55
C PRO A 139 23.49 -9.62 2.96
N ALA A 140 23.16 -8.63 3.82
CA ALA A 140 22.55 -7.37 3.41
C ALA A 140 23.40 -6.55 2.42
N ASP A 141 24.74 -6.64 2.53
CA ASP A 141 25.67 -5.89 1.66
C ASP A 141 25.63 -6.36 0.18
N ASP A 142 25.20 -7.60 -0.09
CA ASP A 142 25.05 -8.14 -1.46
C ASP A 142 23.64 -7.84 -2.05
N VAL A 143 22.67 -7.43 -1.22
CA VAL A 143 21.27 -7.14 -1.61
C VAL A 143 21.15 -5.86 -2.44
N LEU A 144 22.13 -4.95 -2.34
CA LEU A 144 22.13 -3.69 -3.10
C LEU A 144 22.21 -3.90 -4.63
N THR A 145 22.25 -5.15 -5.11
CA THR A 145 22.28 -5.51 -6.54
C THR A 145 21.26 -6.59 -6.94
N VAL A 146 20.42 -7.09 -6.02
CA VAL A 146 19.44 -8.12 -6.40
C VAL A 146 18.18 -7.47 -6.98
N THR A 147 17.91 -7.77 -8.25
CA THR A 147 16.68 -7.31 -8.92
C THR A 147 15.44 -8.09 -8.47
N THR A 148 15.62 -9.17 -7.70
CA THR A 148 14.54 -10.03 -7.23
C THR A 148 14.88 -10.64 -5.88
N PHE A 149 13.95 -10.56 -4.94
CA PHE A 149 13.99 -11.22 -3.64
C PHE A 149 12.71 -12.04 -3.45
N ALA A 150 12.86 -13.35 -3.28
CA ALA A 150 11.75 -14.25 -3.00
C ALA A 150 11.81 -14.71 -1.54
N ILE A 151 10.68 -14.60 -0.83
CA ILE A 151 10.55 -15.25 0.48
C ILE A 151 10.61 -16.76 0.23
N PRO A 152 11.44 -17.52 0.98
CA PRO A 152 11.48 -18.96 0.80
C PRO A 152 10.17 -19.60 1.27
N SER A 153 9.63 -20.54 0.49
CA SER A 153 8.46 -21.34 0.90
C SER A 153 8.80 -22.41 1.94
N LYS A 154 10.10 -22.70 2.13
CA LYS A 154 10.62 -23.65 3.10
C LYS A 154 11.90 -23.15 3.75
N VAL A 155 12.06 -23.46 5.04
CA VAL A 155 13.29 -23.22 5.80
C VAL A 155 13.69 -24.48 6.55
N LYS A 156 14.96 -24.57 6.95
CA LYS A 156 15.49 -25.68 7.72
C LYS A 156 16.74 -25.30 8.51
N THR A 157 16.94 -26.03 9.59
CA THR A 157 18.24 -26.22 10.22
C THR A 157 18.57 -27.71 10.26
N SER A 158 19.80 -28.04 10.64
CA SER A 158 20.26 -29.40 10.88
C SER A 158 19.40 -30.19 11.88
N ASP A 159 18.66 -29.53 12.78
CA ASP A 159 17.84 -30.16 13.82
C ASP A 159 16.32 -30.09 13.60
N THR A 160 15.80 -29.24 12.69
CA THR A 160 14.34 -29.12 12.46
C THR A 160 13.82 -29.98 11.30
N GLY A 161 14.67 -30.32 10.32
CA GLY A 161 14.17 -30.75 9.01
C GLY A 161 13.53 -29.60 8.23
N GLU A 162 12.83 -29.91 7.12
CA GLU A 162 12.15 -28.89 6.30
C GLU A 162 10.82 -28.45 6.91
N LEU A 163 10.71 -27.16 7.21
CA LEU A 163 9.52 -26.48 7.69
C LEU A 163 8.88 -25.69 6.54
N THR A 164 7.55 -25.62 6.51
CA THR A 164 6.83 -24.80 5.51
C THR A 164 6.69 -23.39 6.03
N VAL A 165 7.07 -22.39 5.25
CA VAL A 165 6.91 -20.99 5.63
C VAL A 165 5.49 -20.54 5.32
N THR A 166 4.73 -20.22 6.36
CA THR A 166 3.32 -19.81 6.26
C THR A 166 3.09 -18.34 6.63
N ALA A 167 4.09 -17.67 7.20
CA ALA A 167 3.96 -16.26 7.56
C ALA A 167 5.26 -15.47 7.43
N VAL A 168 5.10 -14.17 7.22
CA VAL A 168 6.14 -13.18 7.46
C VAL A 168 5.79 -12.43 8.73
N GLY A 169 6.68 -12.46 9.71
CA GLY A 169 6.52 -11.83 11.01
C GLY A 169 6.50 -10.30 10.93
N GLY A 170 6.03 -9.68 12.00
CA GLY A 170 6.05 -8.23 12.11
C GLY A 170 7.49 -7.69 12.11
N GLU A 171 7.70 -6.60 11.39
CA GLU A 171 9.00 -5.91 11.28
C GLU A 171 10.15 -6.78 10.71
N ALA A 172 9.85 -7.96 10.14
CA ALA A 172 10.87 -8.94 9.71
C ALA A 172 11.90 -8.38 8.70
N PHE A 173 11.48 -7.47 7.84
CA PHE A 173 12.34 -6.80 6.86
C PHE A 173 12.31 -5.27 7.00
N LEU A 174 11.83 -4.73 8.11
CA LEU A 174 11.79 -3.28 8.34
C LEU A 174 13.20 -2.69 8.18
N SER A 175 13.42 -1.93 7.12
CA SER A 175 14.73 -1.34 6.79
C SER A 175 14.57 -0.23 5.77
N GLU A 176 15.38 0.83 5.87
CA GLU A 176 15.52 1.88 4.84
C GLU A 176 16.61 1.55 3.79
N ASP A 177 17.26 0.39 3.89
CA ASP A 177 18.37 -0.01 3.01
C ASP A 177 18.11 -1.34 2.27
N PHE A 178 16.94 -1.96 2.44
CA PHE A 178 16.55 -3.14 1.65
C PHE A 178 15.94 -2.66 0.33
N GLY A 179 16.26 -3.31 -0.80
CA GLY A 179 15.66 -2.97 -2.10
C GLY A 179 16.12 -1.64 -2.73
N VAL A 180 17.27 -1.08 -2.33
CA VAL A 180 17.76 0.24 -2.84
C VAL A 180 17.99 0.31 -4.35
N ASP A 181 17.95 -0.82 -5.05
CA ASP A 181 17.87 -0.83 -6.52
C ASP A 181 16.39 -0.67 -6.89
N TYR A 182 16.05 0.49 -7.45
CA TYR A 182 14.69 0.96 -7.72
C TYR A 182 13.86 0.08 -8.69
N ASP A 183 14.35 -1.13 -9.02
CA ASP A 183 13.71 -2.15 -9.85
C ASP A 183 13.53 -3.51 -9.12
N CYS A 184 13.81 -3.59 -7.82
CA CYS A 184 13.74 -4.85 -7.07
C CYS A 184 12.30 -5.39 -6.98
N THR A 185 12.14 -6.68 -7.29
CA THR A 185 10.86 -7.40 -7.20
C THR A 185 10.81 -8.29 -5.96
N LEU A 186 9.82 -8.08 -5.10
CA LEU A 186 9.51 -8.98 -3.99
C LEU A 186 8.53 -10.07 -4.44
N ILE A 187 8.89 -11.34 -4.26
CA ILE A 187 8.03 -12.49 -4.55
C ILE A 187 7.55 -13.10 -3.23
N ILE A 188 6.22 -13.18 -3.06
CA ILE A 188 5.54 -13.83 -1.94
C ILE A 188 5.05 -15.20 -2.40
N PRO A 189 5.58 -16.31 -1.84
CA PRO A 189 5.21 -17.64 -2.30
C PRO A 189 3.80 -18.01 -1.86
N SER A 190 3.21 -18.96 -2.58
CA SER A 190 1.81 -19.37 -2.38
C SER A 190 1.53 -19.96 -0.99
N SER A 191 2.57 -20.41 -0.27
CA SER A 191 2.46 -20.95 1.09
C SER A 191 2.21 -19.87 2.16
N ILE A 192 2.46 -18.58 1.87
CA ILE A 192 2.25 -17.50 2.84
C ILE A 192 0.75 -17.25 3.03
N GLU A 193 0.32 -17.36 4.27
CA GLU A 193 -1.04 -17.10 4.74
C GLU A 193 -1.17 -15.70 5.36
N SER A 194 -0.10 -15.16 5.94
CA SER A 194 -0.13 -13.82 6.56
C SER A 194 1.18 -13.04 6.43
N ILE A 195 1.03 -11.72 6.28
CA ILE A 195 2.13 -10.76 6.33
C ILE A 195 1.93 -9.86 7.54
N GLY A 196 2.92 -9.81 8.42
CA GLY A 196 2.86 -9.13 9.71
C GLY A 196 2.94 -7.61 9.62
N LYS A 197 2.68 -6.98 10.76
CA LYS A 197 2.76 -5.53 10.94
C LYS A 197 4.14 -5.01 10.52
N LYS A 198 4.19 -4.01 9.63
CA LYS A 198 5.42 -3.39 9.11
C LYS A 198 6.44 -4.37 8.52
N ALA A 199 6.03 -5.57 8.11
CA ALA A 199 6.95 -6.61 7.65
C ALA A 199 7.93 -6.12 6.57
N PHE A 200 7.47 -5.27 5.66
CA PHE A 200 8.21 -4.71 4.52
C PHE A 200 8.08 -3.18 4.42
N SER A 201 7.93 -2.49 5.57
CA SER A 201 7.89 -1.03 5.57
C SER A 201 9.28 -0.48 5.21
N SER A 202 9.31 0.56 4.36
CA SER A 202 10.52 1.23 3.87
C SER A 202 11.47 0.39 2.99
N CYS A 203 11.03 -0.74 2.41
CA CYS A 203 11.90 -1.70 1.71
C CYS A 203 12.19 -1.44 0.21
N TYR A 204 11.83 -0.28 -0.36
CA TYR A 204 12.21 0.12 -1.73
C TYR A 204 11.89 -0.83 -2.88
N PHE A 205 10.99 -1.80 -2.70
CA PHE A 205 10.56 -2.66 -3.79
C PHE A 205 9.79 -1.88 -4.84
N ALA A 206 10.12 -2.12 -6.11
CA ALA A 206 9.42 -1.58 -7.26
C ALA A 206 8.22 -2.45 -7.68
N LYS A 207 8.28 -3.74 -7.38
CA LYS A 207 7.26 -4.73 -7.74
C LYS A 207 7.00 -5.68 -6.59
N LEU A 208 5.73 -6.05 -6.46
CA LEU A 208 5.25 -7.07 -5.53
C LEU A 208 4.48 -8.11 -6.32
N GLU A 209 5.00 -9.33 -6.34
CA GLU A 209 4.41 -10.47 -7.03
C GLU A 209 3.97 -11.52 -6.00
N PHE A 210 2.74 -11.99 -6.15
CA PHE A 210 2.22 -13.14 -5.41
C PHE A 210 2.20 -14.33 -6.34
N GLU A 211 2.73 -15.48 -5.90
CA GLU A 211 2.67 -16.70 -6.71
C GLU A 211 1.22 -17.15 -6.97
N GLU A 212 1.02 -17.80 -8.11
CA GLU A 212 -0.27 -18.39 -8.49
C GLU A 212 -0.78 -19.34 -7.40
N GLY A 213 -2.07 -19.22 -7.05
CA GLY A 213 -2.66 -20.03 -6.00
C GLY A 213 -2.28 -19.57 -4.58
N SER A 214 -1.96 -18.29 -4.41
CA SER A 214 -1.72 -17.67 -3.11
C SER A 214 -2.75 -18.07 -2.05
N ASN A 215 -2.27 -18.40 -0.85
CA ASN A 215 -3.07 -18.65 0.35
C ASN A 215 -3.14 -17.42 1.27
N LEU A 216 -2.63 -16.26 0.84
CA LEU A 216 -2.55 -15.06 1.66
C LEU A 216 -3.93 -14.57 2.05
N THR A 217 -4.24 -14.51 3.35
CA THR A 217 -5.52 -14.04 3.86
C THR A 217 -5.45 -12.62 4.42
N THR A 218 -4.29 -12.22 4.96
CA THR A 218 -4.15 -10.94 5.69
C THR A 218 -2.86 -10.23 5.35
N ILE A 219 -2.98 -8.94 5.03
CA ILE A 219 -1.86 -8.00 4.89
C ILE A 219 -1.88 -7.06 6.09
N GLY A 220 -0.84 -7.15 6.92
CA GLY A 220 -0.77 -6.50 8.23
C GLY A 220 -0.64 -4.98 8.21
N GLU A 221 -0.80 -4.38 9.39
CA GLU A 221 -0.73 -2.93 9.60
C GLU A 221 0.60 -2.38 9.10
N ASP A 222 0.58 -1.32 8.29
CA ASP A 222 1.77 -0.69 7.73
C ASP A 222 2.71 -1.65 6.97
N ALA A 223 2.26 -2.84 6.54
CA ALA A 223 3.12 -3.92 6.02
C ALA A 223 4.03 -3.48 4.87
N PHE A 224 3.56 -2.64 3.96
CA PHE A 224 4.30 -2.10 2.81
C PHE A 224 4.34 -0.56 2.85
N LYS A 225 4.17 0.05 4.02
CA LYS A 225 4.11 1.50 4.17
C LYS A 225 5.45 2.17 3.88
N ALA A 226 5.36 3.27 3.13
CA ALA A 226 6.41 4.24 2.84
C ALA A 226 7.67 3.63 2.24
N GLY A 227 8.39 4.39 1.42
CA GLY A 227 9.66 3.96 0.87
C GLY A 227 9.59 2.76 -0.07
N ASN A 228 8.41 2.21 -0.38
CA ASN A 228 8.23 1.30 -1.51
C ASN A 228 7.81 2.10 -2.76
N TYR A 229 8.06 1.53 -3.94
CA TYR A 229 7.72 2.13 -5.24
C TYR A 229 6.87 1.14 -6.08
N LEU A 230 5.90 0.48 -5.44
CA LEU A 230 5.16 -0.63 -6.01
C LEU A 230 4.33 -0.21 -7.22
N GLU A 231 4.87 -0.24 -8.44
CA GLU A 231 4.17 0.31 -9.60
C GLU A 231 2.81 -0.35 -9.85
N ASN A 232 2.81 -1.68 -9.95
CA ASN A 232 1.63 -2.48 -10.27
C ASN A 232 1.32 -3.40 -9.09
N LEU A 233 0.21 -3.13 -8.40
CA LEU A 233 -0.26 -3.93 -7.28
C LEU A 233 -1.49 -4.73 -7.69
N ILE A 234 -1.34 -6.06 -7.66
CA ILE A 234 -2.43 -7.01 -7.86
C ILE A 234 -2.68 -7.72 -6.54
N ILE A 235 -3.84 -7.49 -5.93
CA ILE A 235 -4.23 -8.13 -4.68
C ILE A 235 -4.82 -9.52 -4.99
N PRO A 236 -4.23 -10.61 -4.46
CA PRO A 236 -4.72 -11.97 -4.71
C PRO A 236 -6.15 -12.18 -4.22
N LYS A 237 -6.90 -13.05 -4.90
CA LYS A 237 -8.32 -13.32 -4.55
C LYS A 237 -8.49 -13.96 -3.17
N SER A 238 -7.43 -14.55 -2.61
CA SER A 238 -7.42 -15.16 -1.28
C SER A 238 -7.46 -14.14 -0.15
N VAL A 239 -7.05 -12.90 -0.39
CA VAL A 239 -6.95 -11.86 0.63
C VAL A 239 -8.34 -11.51 1.14
N VAL A 240 -8.51 -11.58 2.46
CA VAL A 240 -9.76 -11.28 3.18
C VAL A 240 -9.68 -9.91 3.85
N SER A 241 -8.51 -9.54 4.38
CA SER A 241 -8.31 -8.24 5.03
C SER A 241 -7.00 -7.55 4.66
N ILE A 242 -7.11 -6.24 4.46
CA ILE A 242 -5.98 -5.31 4.34
C ILE A 242 -6.05 -4.36 5.54
N GLU A 243 -5.06 -4.44 6.41
CA GLU A 243 -5.04 -3.71 7.68
C GLU A 243 -4.60 -2.25 7.53
N MET A 244 -4.64 -1.51 8.65
CA MET A 244 -4.45 -0.06 8.66
C MET A 244 -3.11 0.34 8.04
N GLY A 245 -3.13 1.27 7.10
CA GLY A 245 -1.91 1.81 6.47
C GLY A 245 -1.08 0.80 5.67
N ALA A 246 -1.59 -0.40 5.38
CA ALA A 246 -0.82 -1.48 4.75
C ALA A 246 -0.03 -1.06 3.50
N PHE A 247 -0.59 -0.18 2.65
CA PHE A 247 0.05 0.41 1.47
C PHE A 247 0.03 1.95 1.52
N TYR A 248 0.12 2.53 2.72
CA TYR A 248 0.26 3.99 2.88
C TYR A 248 1.54 4.45 2.18
N ASP A 249 1.44 5.38 1.24
CA ASP A 249 2.57 5.97 0.51
C ASP A 249 3.53 4.90 -0.05
N ALA A 250 2.98 3.82 -0.61
CA ALA A 250 3.74 2.68 -1.11
C ALA A 250 4.14 2.81 -2.59
N GLY A 251 3.95 4.01 -3.17
CA GLY A 251 4.28 4.30 -4.57
C GLY A 251 3.35 3.65 -5.60
N VAL A 252 2.16 3.20 -5.19
CA VAL A 252 1.23 2.48 -6.06
C VAL A 252 0.79 3.34 -7.25
N SER A 253 0.96 2.82 -8.47
CA SER A 253 0.55 3.50 -9.71
C SER A 253 -0.66 2.84 -10.39
N SER A 254 -0.84 1.53 -10.18
CA SER A 254 -1.99 0.75 -10.62
C SER A 254 -2.38 -0.24 -9.52
N LEU A 255 -3.68 -0.34 -9.23
CA LEU A 255 -4.24 -1.25 -8.23
C LEU A 255 -5.36 -2.06 -8.86
N THR A 256 -5.25 -3.38 -8.79
CA THR A 256 -6.30 -4.31 -9.20
C THR A 256 -6.50 -5.40 -8.14
N PHE A 257 -7.69 -6.00 -8.14
CA PHE A 257 -8.02 -7.17 -7.33
C PHE A 257 -8.29 -8.33 -8.28
N GLU A 258 -7.77 -9.51 -7.97
CA GLU A 258 -8.04 -10.70 -8.80
C GLU A 258 -9.53 -11.06 -8.84
N GLU A 259 -9.95 -11.65 -9.96
CA GLU A 259 -11.32 -12.12 -10.14
C GLU A 259 -11.72 -13.14 -9.05
N GLY A 260 -12.92 -12.96 -8.50
CA GLY A 260 -13.41 -13.79 -7.40
C GLY A 260 -12.82 -13.43 -6.05
N SER A 261 -12.35 -12.18 -5.88
CA SER A 261 -11.82 -11.64 -4.63
C SER A 261 -12.71 -11.94 -3.41
N LYS A 262 -12.08 -12.44 -2.34
CA LYS A 262 -12.67 -12.66 -1.01
C LYS A 262 -12.50 -11.46 -0.08
N LEU A 263 -12.03 -10.32 -0.59
CA LEU A 263 -11.73 -9.16 0.22
C LEU A 263 -13.00 -8.60 0.89
N GLU A 264 -13.03 -8.60 2.21
CA GLU A 264 -14.19 -8.16 3.01
C GLU A 264 -13.99 -6.78 3.63
N SER A 265 -12.75 -6.48 4.08
CA SER A 265 -12.44 -5.28 4.86
C SER A 265 -11.12 -4.66 4.42
N ILE A 266 -11.15 -3.37 4.10
CA ILE A 266 -9.97 -2.53 3.90
C ILE A 266 -9.96 -1.48 5.01
N LYS A 267 -8.97 -1.52 5.89
CA LYS A 267 -8.91 -0.64 7.07
C LYS A 267 -8.45 0.78 6.70
N ALA A 268 -8.43 1.65 7.71
CA ALA A 268 -8.12 3.06 7.57
C ALA A 268 -6.76 3.28 6.91
N GLU A 269 -6.69 4.32 6.07
CA GLU A 269 -5.46 4.79 5.41
C GLU A 269 -4.72 3.75 4.54
N ALA A 270 -5.34 2.59 4.25
CA ALA A 270 -4.64 1.46 3.61
C ALA A 270 -3.97 1.83 2.28
N PHE A 271 -4.53 2.74 1.50
CA PHE A 271 -3.96 3.21 0.22
C PHE A 271 -3.72 4.73 0.21
N ARG A 272 -3.64 5.36 1.39
CA ARG A 272 -3.47 6.81 1.51
C ARG A 272 -2.16 7.27 0.87
N SER A 273 -2.18 8.45 0.25
CA SER A 273 -1.01 9.12 -0.34
C SER A 273 -0.33 8.39 -1.50
N ASN A 274 -0.98 7.43 -2.14
CA ASN A 274 -0.50 6.89 -3.43
C ASN A 274 -0.81 7.87 -4.57
N ASN A 275 -0.09 8.99 -4.61
CA ASN A 275 -0.31 10.09 -5.56
C ASN A 275 -0.18 9.68 -7.03
N ASN A 276 0.48 8.56 -7.32
CA ASN A 276 0.66 8.03 -8.66
C ASN A 276 -0.45 7.06 -9.09
N LEU A 277 -1.32 6.63 -8.18
CA LEU A 277 -2.40 5.68 -8.48
C LEU A 277 -3.34 6.30 -9.50
N ALA A 278 -3.40 5.71 -10.70
CA ALA A 278 -4.11 6.24 -11.84
C ALA A 278 -5.07 5.20 -12.46
N GLY A 279 -5.90 5.67 -13.38
CA GLY A 279 -6.83 4.82 -14.13
C GLY A 279 -8.11 4.47 -13.36
N ASN A 280 -8.62 3.26 -13.61
CA ASN A 280 -9.92 2.81 -13.12
C ASN A 280 -9.74 1.81 -11.98
N LEU A 281 -10.33 2.11 -10.83
CA LEU A 281 -10.38 1.21 -9.70
C LEU A 281 -11.78 0.59 -9.58
N THR A 282 -11.85 -0.73 -9.48
CA THR A 282 -13.10 -1.45 -9.19
C THR A 282 -13.02 -2.04 -7.79
N ILE A 283 -13.95 -1.66 -6.91
CA ILE A 283 -14.04 -2.20 -5.54
C ILE A 283 -14.81 -3.53 -5.58
N PRO A 284 -14.23 -4.65 -5.08
CA PRO A 284 -14.88 -5.96 -5.13
C PRO A 284 -16.20 -6.03 -4.35
N LYS A 285 -17.15 -6.84 -4.82
CA LYS A 285 -18.51 -6.92 -4.26
C LYS A 285 -18.57 -7.37 -2.79
N ASN A 286 -17.57 -8.13 -2.36
CA ASN A 286 -17.51 -8.66 -0.99
C ASN A 286 -17.02 -7.61 0.01
N VAL A 287 -16.50 -6.46 -0.46
CA VAL A 287 -16.05 -5.38 0.42
C VAL A 287 -17.25 -4.71 1.07
N THR A 288 -17.33 -4.85 2.39
CA THR A 288 -18.41 -4.27 3.21
C THR A 288 -17.97 -3.03 3.98
N TYR A 289 -16.66 -2.78 4.06
CA TYR A 289 -16.08 -1.66 4.79
C TYR A 289 -14.86 -1.08 4.07
N LEU A 290 -14.93 0.24 3.84
CA LEU A 290 -13.82 1.08 3.40
C LEU A 290 -13.45 2.02 4.55
N GLY A 291 -12.22 1.91 5.05
CA GLY A 291 -11.76 2.71 6.19
C GLY A 291 -11.73 4.22 5.93
N PHE A 292 -11.63 5.02 7.00
CA PHE A 292 -11.42 6.46 6.87
C PHE A 292 -10.10 6.75 6.16
N CYS A 293 -10.09 7.84 5.38
CA CYS A 293 -8.94 8.31 4.61
C CYS A 293 -8.30 7.29 3.65
N MET A 294 -9.02 6.23 3.27
CA MET A 294 -8.43 5.06 2.61
C MET A 294 -7.77 5.38 1.26
N PHE A 295 -8.37 6.25 0.43
CA PHE A 295 -7.78 6.74 -0.83
C PHE A 295 -7.41 8.23 -0.77
N THR A 296 -7.31 8.83 0.41
CA THR A 296 -6.95 10.25 0.52
C THR A 296 -5.64 10.53 -0.23
N ASN A 297 -5.60 11.60 -1.03
CA ASN A 297 -4.46 11.98 -1.87
C ASN A 297 -4.08 10.96 -2.97
N CYS A 298 -4.99 10.11 -3.44
CA CYS A 298 -4.78 9.36 -4.69
C CYS A 298 -5.07 10.25 -5.91
N ARG A 299 -4.31 11.33 -6.06
CA ARG A 299 -4.65 12.50 -6.92
C ARG A 299 -4.80 12.17 -8.42
N LYS A 300 -4.22 11.08 -8.90
CA LYS A 300 -4.30 10.64 -10.31
C LYS A 300 -5.43 9.65 -10.60
N LEU A 301 -6.19 9.22 -9.60
CA LEU A 301 -7.23 8.21 -9.78
C LEU A 301 -8.40 8.81 -10.57
N GLU A 302 -8.71 8.21 -11.73
CA GLU A 302 -9.62 8.80 -12.72
C GLU A 302 -11.06 8.33 -12.55
N SER A 303 -11.24 7.07 -12.14
CA SER A 303 -12.57 6.52 -11.84
C SER A 303 -12.54 5.52 -10.70
N ILE A 304 -13.64 5.49 -9.97
CA ILE A 304 -13.93 4.49 -8.96
C ILE A 304 -15.29 3.89 -9.31
N THR A 305 -15.31 2.57 -9.44
CA THR A 305 -16.50 1.77 -9.70
C THR A 305 -16.64 0.69 -8.62
N PHE A 306 -17.83 0.15 -8.47
CA PHE A 306 -18.12 -0.88 -7.49
C PHE A 306 -18.71 -2.08 -8.22
N GLU A 307 -18.25 -3.29 -7.90
CA GLU A 307 -18.79 -4.50 -8.53
C GLU A 307 -20.28 -4.70 -8.23
N GLU A 308 -21.00 -5.34 -9.16
CA GLU A 308 -22.40 -5.67 -8.99
C GLU A 308 -22.63 -6.53 -7.72
N GLY A 309 -23.60 -6.10 -6.90
CA GLY A 309 -23.95 -6.78 -5.66
C GLY A 309 -23.16 -6.33 -4.44
N ILE A 310 -22.35 -5.26 -4.55
CA ILE A 310 -21.69 -4.66 -3.39
C ILE A 310 -22.69 -4.28 -2.29
N ASN A 311 -22.29 -4.48 -1.03
CA ASN A 311 -23.08 -4.13 0.15
C ASN A 311 -22.30 -3.18 1.08
N LEU A 312 -21.95 -2.01 0.56
CA LEU A 312 -21.25 -0.97 1.30
C LEU A 312 -22.27 0.01 1.89
N GLU A 313 -22.42 0.05 3.21
CA GLU A 313 -23.45 0.89 3.86
C GLU A 313 -23.00 2.33 4.12
N THR A 314 -21.70 2.55 4.31
CA THR A 314 -21.14 3.86 4.73
C THR A 314 -19.90 4.20 3.93
N LEU A 315 -19.84 5.44 3.45
CA LEU A 315 -18.60 6.08 3.01
C LEU A 315 -17.99 6.84 4.19
N GLU A 316 -16.80 6.38 4.63
CA GLU A 316 -16.11 6.88 5.81
C GLU A 316 -15.48 8.27 5.61
N ILE A 317 -15.01 8.87 6.72
CA ILE A 317 -14.43 10.22 6.73
C ILE A 317 -13.30 10.31 5.72
N SER A 318 -13.33 11.34 4.85
CA SER A 318 -12.28 11.61 3.85
C SER A 318 -11.89 10.43 2.96
N VAL A 319 -12.73 9.41 2.81
CA VAL A 319 -12.38 8.17 2.09
C VAL A 319 -11.93 8.41 0.64
N PHE A 320 -12.49 9.45 -0.02
CA PHE A 320 -12.16 9.88 -1.39
C PHE A 320 -11.73 11.36 -1.42
N ASP A 321 -11.02 11.84 -0.38
CA ASP A 321 -10.51 13.21 -0.28
C ASP A 321 -9.28 13.45 -1.17
N SER A 322 -9.19 14.61 -1.81
CA SER A 322 -8.10 15.00 -2.73
C SER A 322 -7.90 14.03 -3.90
N LEU A 323 -8.99 13.61 -4.56
CA LEU A 323 -8.94 12.85 -5.82
C LEU A 323 -9.05 13.78 -7.03
N ASP A 324 -7.97 14.52 -7.28
CA ASP A 324 -7.97 15.61 -8.27
C ASP A 324 -8.33 15.18 -9.68
N SER A 325 -8.12 13.92 -10.07
CA SER A 325 -8.42 13.43 -11.43
C SER A 325 -9.81 12.80 -11.57
N LEU A 326 -10.51 12.57 -10.46
CA LEU A 326 -11.84 11.98 -10.45
C LEU A 326 -12.87 12.99 -10.97
N LYS A 327 -13.58 12.63 -12.05
CA LYS A 327 -14.57 13.51 -12.69
C LYS A 327 -16.01 13.18 -12.35
N GLU A 328 -16.28 11.90 -12.17
CA GLU A 328 -17.59 11.33 -11.90
C GLU A 328 -17.44 10.12 -10.98
N ILE A 329 -18.43 9.92 -10.10
CA ILE A 329 -18.56 8.69 -9.32
C ILE A 329 -20.03 8.29 -9.23
N VAL A 330 -20.29 6.99 -9.36
CA VAL A 330 -21.59 6.37 -9.15
C VAL A 330 -21.59 5.71 -7.76
N ILE A 331 -22.43 6.22 -6.87
CA ILE A 331 -22.59 5.73 -5.50
C ILE A 331 -23.59 4.56 -5.51
N PRO A 332 -23.20 3.36 -5.05
CA PRO A 332 -24.05 2.20 -5.10
C PRO A 332 -25.24 2.36 -4.15
N LYS A 333 -26.39 1.79 -4.54
CA LYS A 333 -27.66 1.88 -3.78
C LYS A 333 -27.60 1.39 -2.32
N SER A 334 -26.57 0.62 -1.97
CA SER A 334 -26.35 0.11 -0.61
C SER A 334 -25.90 1.21 0.36
N VAL A 335 -25.31 2.30 -0.15
CA VAL A 335 -24.75 3.38 0.67
C VAL A 335 -25.89 4.19 1.29
N LYS A 336 -25.94 4.18 2.62
CA LYS A 336 -26.94 4.89 3.43
C LYS A 336 -26.38 6.16 4.06
N THR A 337 -25.07 6.18 4.33
CA THR A 337 -24.40 7.27 5.05
C THR A 337 -23.11 7.69 4.34
N MET A 338 -22.91 9.00 4.21
CA MET A 338 -21.63 9.59 3.82
C MET A 338 -21.15 10.47 4.98
N LYS A 339 -19.96 10.20 5.50
CA LYS A 339 -19.38 10.98 6.60
C LYS A 339 -18.76 12.29 6.10
N SER A 340 -18.16 13.04 7.01
CA SER A 340 -17.53 14.32 6.70
C SER A 340 -16.43 14.16 5.64
N ASN A 341 -16.33 15.15 4.74
CA ASN A 341 -15.24 15.33 3.78
C ASN A 341 -15.02 14.17 2.79
N VAL A 342 -16.02 13.30 2.54
CA VAL A 342 -15.89 12.14 1.64
C VAL A 342 -15.27 12.50 0.30
N PHE A 343 -15.67 13.63 -0.33
CA PHE A 343 -15.15 14.15 -1.59
C PHE A 343 -14.53 15.54 -1.43
N SER A 344 -13.92 15.82 -0.28
CA SER A 344 -13.22 17.09 -0.07
C SER A 344 -12.05 17.21 -1.08
N SER A 345 -11.72 18.44 -1.50
CA SER A 345 -10.59 18.73 -2.39
C SER A 345 -10.57 17.95 -3.73
N CYS A 346 -11.69 17.40 -4.18
CA CYS A 346 -11.81 16.77 -5.50
C CYS A 346 -12.08 17.82 -6.58
N ASP A 347 -11.05 18.57 -6.94
CA ASP A 347 -11.19 19.81 -7.74
C ASP A 347 -11.82 19.61 -9.13
N ASN A 348 -11.71 18.42 -9.73
CA ASN A 348 -12.33 18.10 -11.04
C ASN A 348 -13.61 17.27 -10.93
N LEU A 349 -14.09 16.94 -9.73
CA LEU A 349 -15.31 16.16 -9.54
C LEU A 349 -16.52 17.02 -9.92
N SER A 350 -17.17 16.65 -11.02
CA SER A 350 -18.26 17.42 -11.62
C SER A 350 -19.64 16.74 -11.50
N SER A 351 -19.66 15.44 -11.20
CA SER A 351 -20.87 14.61 -11.18
C SER A 351 -20.79 13.56 -10.06
N ILE A 352 -21.84 13.46 -9.25
CA ILE A 352 -22.06 12.38 -8.30
C ILE A 352 -23.45 11.82 -8.59
N ILE A 353 -23.50 10.55 -9.00
CA ILE A 353 -24.73 9.85 -9.37
C ILE A 353 -25.04 8.83 -8.26
N PHE A 354 -26.32 8.70 -7.90
CA PHE A 354 -26.78 7.68 -6.96
C PHE A 354 -27.60 6.65 -7.74
N GLU A 355 -27.31 5.36 -7.56
CA GLU A 355 -28.07 4.25 -8.17
C GLU A 355 -29.50 4.07 -7.63
#